data_AF-A0AAX3SVJ0-F1
#
_entry.id   AF-A0AAX3SVJ0-F1
#
_cell.length_a   1.000
_cell.length_b   1.000
_cell.length_c   1.000
_cell.angle_alpha   90.00
_cell.angle_beta   90.00
_cell.angle_gamma   90.00
#
_symmetry.space_group_name_H-M   'P 1'
#
loop_
_entity.id
_entity.type
_entity.pdbx_description
1 polymer ?
#
loop_
_entity_poly.entity_id
_entity_poly.type
_entity_poly.pdbx_seq_one_letter_code
_entity_poly.pdbx_strand_id
1 'polypeptide(L)'
;MFTSRSDTALVGSYGLQQEFITSYSPEQNGMVERVIRTLEDQCVHRHRFETLQHASRVIADWIDFYNHWRSHQALATKTPAETYALAA
;
A
#
# COMPACT_ATOMS: atom_id res chain seq x y z
N MET A 1 -17.02 0.80 2.21
CA MET A 1 -16.82 -0.15 3.33
C MET A 1 -16.77 -1.55 2.75
N PHE A 2 -15.72 -2.32 3.06
CA PHE A 2 -15.56 -3.72 2.60
C PHE A 2 -16.43 -4.68 3.43
N THR A 3 -17.74 -4.40 3.50
CA THR A 3 -18.69 -5.14 4.34
C THR A 3 -19.65 -5.99 3.50
N SER A 4 -19.36 -6.16 2.21
CA SER A 4 -20.20 -6.99 1.35
C SER A 4 -20.07 -8.47 1.73
N ARG A 5 -21.13 -9.26 1.51
CA ARG A 5 -21.09 -10.70 1.78
C ARG A 5 -19.95 -11.41 1.05
N SER A 6 -19.64 -10.98 -0.16
CA SER A 6 -18.52 -11.49 -0.95
C SER A 6 -17.17 -11.19 -0.30
N ASP A 7 -16.97 -9.99 0.24
CA ASP A 7 -15.70 -9.62 0.90
C ASP A 7 -15.50 -10.45 2.18
N THR A 8 -16.52 -10.52 3.04
CA THR A 8 -16.43 -11.28 4.30
C THR A 8 -16.22 -12.78 4.04
N ALA A 9 -16.88 -13.35 3.02
CA ALA A 9 -16.67 -14.75 2.64
C ALA A 9 -15.25 -15.00 2.12
N LEU A 10 -14.69 -14.09 1.32
CA LEU A 10 -13.32 -14.19 0.80
C LEU A 10 -12.29 -14.12 1.93
N VAL A 11 -12.41 -13.16 2.84
CA VAL A 11 -11.52 -13.02 4.00
C VAL A 11 -11.56 -14.30 4.86
N GLY A 12 -12.77 -14.82 5.12
CA GLY A 12 -12.95 -16.07 5.84
C GLY A 12 -12.35 -17.29 5.13
N SER A 13 -12.40 -17.37 3.80
CA SER A 13 -11.82 -18.50 3.05
C SER A 13 -10.30 -18.55 3.12
N TYR A 14 -9.63 -17.41 3.35
CA TYR A 14 -8.19 -17.34 3.62
C TYR A 14 -7.83 -17.53 5.11
N GLY A 15 -8.82 -17.75 5.99
CA GLY A 15 -8.58 -17.87 7.43
C GLY A 15 -8.19 -16.56 8.12
N LEU A 16 -8.44 -15.41 7.46
CA LEU A 16 -8.13 -14.09 7.98
C LEU A 16 -9.29 -13.54 8.81
N GLN A 17 -8.99 -12.64 9.74
CA GLN A 17 -9.99 -11.86 10.48
C GLN A 17 -10.05 -10.45 9.92
N GLN A 18 -11.25 -9.93 9.73
CA GLN A 18 -11.45 -8.57 9.23
C GLN A 18 -11.46 -7.58 10.40
N GLU A 19 -10.56 -6.62 10.36
CA GLU A 19 -10.52 -5.52 11.34
C GLU A 19 -10.93 -4.20 10.67
N PHE A 20 -11.65 -3.38 11.44
CA PHE A 20 -12.07 -2.05 11.03
C PHE A 20 -11.53 -1.02 12.01
N ILE A 21 -11.25 0.18 11.52
CA ILE A 21 -10.92 1.31 12.39
C ILE A 21 -12.11 1.65 13.29
N THR A 22 -11.83 2.09 14.50
CA THR A 22 -12.82 2.63 15.42
C THR A 22 -13.44 3.90 14.82
N SER A 23 -14.74 4.08 15.01
CA SER A 23 -15.42 5.32 14.62
C SER A 23 -14.73 6.53 15.24
N TYR A 24 -14.51 7.57 14.43
CA TYR A 24 -13.82 8.81 14.82
C TYR A 24 -12.33 8.64 15.19
N SER A 25 -11.69 7.54 14.78
CA SER A 25 -10.25 7.29 14.96
C SER A 25 -9.47 7.21 13.63
N PRO A 26 -9.39 8.32 12.85
CA PRO A 26 -8.67 8.33 11.56
C PRO A 26 -7.18 8.00 11.70
N GLU A 27 -6.56 8.28 12.84
CA GLU A 27 -5.16 7.98 13.12
C GLU A 27 -4.80 6.49 12.99
N GLN A 28 -5.78 5.58 13.17
CA GLN A 28 -5.59 4.15 12.97
C GLN A 28 -5.31 3.79 11.50
N ASN A 29 -5.70 4.66 10.57
CA ASN A 29 -5.45 4.50 9.14
C ASN A 29 -4.16 5.20 8.66
N GLY A 30 -3.41 5.83 9.58
CA GLY A 30 -2.31 6.73 9.23
C GLY A 30 -1.17 6.06 8.45
N MET A 31 -0.95 4.76 8.64
CA MET A 31 0.09 4.01 7.91
C MET A 31 -0.20 3.93 6.41
N VAL A 32 -1.42 3.52 6.03
CA VAL A 32 -1.80 3.44 4.62
C VAL A 32 -1.94 4.82 4.00
N GLU A 33 -2.46 5.81 4.73
CA GLU A 33 -2.53 7.20 4.27
C GLU A 33 -1.15 7.79 3.99
N ARG A 34 -0.15 7.47 4.83
CA ARG A 34 1.24 7.90 4.60
C ARG A 34 1.79 7.32 3.30
N VAL A 35 1.51 6.04 3.01
CA VAL A 35 1.95 5.38 1.78
C VAL A 35 1.25 6.00 0.57
N ILE A 36 -0.07 6.14 0.62
CA ILE A 36 -0.87 6.74 -0.46
C ILE A 36 -0.40 8.16 -0.77
N ARG A 37 -0.23 9.02 0.24
CA ARG A 37 0.28 10.37 0.03
C ARG A 37 1.67 10.37 -0.62
N THR A 38 2.54 9.46 -0.21
CA THR A 38 3.88 9.36 -0.81
C THR A 38 3.82 8.92 -2.28
N LEU A 39 2.94 7.97 -2.62
CA LEU A 39 2.67 7.57 -4.01
C LEU A 39 2.12 8.75 -4.82
N GLU A 40 1.16 9.47 -4.28
CA GLU A 40 0.54 10.61 -4.96
C GLU A 40 1.56 11.70 -5.26
N ASP A 41 2.29 12.16 -4.24
CA ASP A 41 3.27 13.24 -4.36
C ASP A 41 4.45 12.90 -5.27
N GLN A 42 4.85 11.63 -5.30
CA GLN A 42 6.06 11.20 -6.01
C GLN A 42 5.79 10.63 -7.40
N CYS A 43 4.59 10.10 -7.63
CA CYS A 43 4.22 9.43 -8.86
C CYS A 43 3.00 10.10 -9.49
N VAL A 44 1.81 9.98 -8.87
CA VAL A 44 0.54 10.34 -9.52
C VAL A 44 0.51 11.80 -9.95
N HIS A 45 0.89 12.73 -9.06
CA HIS A 45 0.88 14.16 -9.35
C HIS A 45 1.94 14.61 -10.37
N ARG A 46 2.92 13.75 -10.68
CA ARG A 46 4.02 14.06 -11.61
C ARG A 46 3.77 13.54 -13.02
N HIS A 47 2.72 12.75 -13.23
CA HIS A 47 2.43 12.12 -14.51
C HIS A 47 1.06 12.58 -15.04
N ARG A 48 0.99 12.80 -16.36
CA ARG A 48 -0.28 12.83 -17.07
C ARG A 48 -0.48 11.46 -17.69
N PHE A 49 -1.52 10.75 -17.25
CA PHE A 49 -1.84 9.44 -17.80
C PHE A 49 -2.69 9.59 -19.05
N GLU A 50 -2.26 8.93 -20.11
CA GLU A 50 -2.95 8.91 -21.40
C GLU A 50 -4.01 7.80 -21.46
N THR A 51 -3.74 6.69 -20.77
CA THR A 51 -4.63 5.53 -20.69
C THR A 51 -4.55 4.88 -19.30
N LEU A 52 -5.57 4.08 -18.96
CA LEU A 52 -5.54 3.27 -17.73
C LEU A 52 -4.36 2.30 -17.72
N GLN A 53 -4.01 1.72 -18.88
CA GLN A 53 -2.88 0.81 -18.99
C GLN A 53 -1.54 1.52 -18.71
N HIS A 54 -1.39 2.77 -19.19
CA HIS A 54 -0.23 3.59 -18.87
C HIS A 54 -0.16 3.88 -17.36
N ALA A 55 -1.29 4.27 -16.75
CA ALA A 55 -1.36 4.50 -15.30
C ALA A 55 -0.98 3.25 -14.50
N SER A 56 -1.54 2.08 -14.84
CA SER A 56 -1.22 0.81 -14.18
C SER A 56 0.25 0.47 -14.26
N ARG A 57 0.90 0.67 -15.42
CA ARG A 57 2.34 0.43 -15.57
C ARG A 57 3.18 1.37 -14.71
N VAL A 58 2.92 2.67 -14.79
CA VAL A 58 3.70 3.67 -14.05
C VAL A 58 3.56 3.49 -12.55
N ILE A 59 2.35 3.20 -12.06
CA ILE A 59 2.11 2.91 -10.63
C ILE A 59 2.81 1.61 -10.22
N ALA A 60 2.76 0.56 -11.05
CA ALA A 60 3.46 -0.70 -10.76
C ALA A 60 4.98 -0.49 -10.68
N ASP A 61 5.57 0.23 -11.64
CA ASP A 61 6.99 0.57 -11.65
C ASP A 61 7.39 1.37 -10.39
N TRP A 62 6.52 2.28 -9.93
CA TRP A 62 6.74 3.02 -8.68
C TRP A 62 6.66 2.14 -7.43
N ILE A 63 5.70 1.19 -7.37
CA ILE A 63 5.57 0.25 -6.25
C ILE A 63 6.80 -0.65 -6.16
N ASP A 64 7.27 -1.14 -7.31
CA ASP A 64 8.49 -1.94 -7.42
C ASP A 64 9.69 -1.13 -6.91
N PHE A 65 9.85 0.12 -7.40
CA PHE A 65 10.85 1.08 -6.90
C PHE A 65 10.82 1.22 -5.37
N TYR A 66 9.63 1.46 -4.82
CA TYR A 66 9.43 1.69 -3.39
C TYR A 66 9.83 0.47 -2.55
N ASN A 67 9.47 -0.74 -2.99
CA ASN A 67 9.70 -1.94 -2.21
C ASN A 67 11.13 -2.49 -2.33
N HIS A 68 11.77 -2.34 -3.50
CA HIS A 68 13.02 -3.04 -3.80
C HIS A 68 14.26 -2.16 -3.91
N TRP A 69 14.11 -0.83 -4.08
CA TRP A 69 15.27 0.06 -4.24
C TRP A 69 15.27 1.26 -3.30
N ARG A 70 14.11 1.69 -2.79
CA ARG A 70 14.05 2.80 -1.85
C ARG A 70 14.54 2.37 -0.47
N SER A 71 15.68 2.90 -0.04
CA SER A 71 16.16 2.76 1.34
C SER A 71 15.38 3.65 2.31
N HIS A 72 15.01 3.13 3.48
CA HIS A 72 14.32 3.90 4.52
C HIS A 72 15.18 4.01 5.77
N GLN A 73 15.41 5.23 6.27
CA GLN A 73 16.19 5.45 7.51
C GLN A 73 15.56 4.73 8.72
N ALA A 74 14.22 4.72 8.81
CA ALA A 74 13.50 3.99 9.85
C ALA A 74 13.71 2.46 9.79
N LEU A 75 14.16 1.93 8.65
CA LEU A 75 14.48 0.52 8.44
C LEU A 75 15.99 0.26 8.45
N ALA A 76 16.76 1.08 9.18
CA ALA A 76 18.23 1.01 9.20
C ALA A 76 18.85 1.07 7.79
N THR A 77 18.28 1.91 6.91
CA THR A 77 18.69 2.11 5.51
C THR A 77 18.44 0.89 4.61
N LYS A 78 17.63 -0.08 5.05
CA LYS A 78 17.13 -1.18 4.22
C LYS A 78 15.90 -0.77 3.43
N THR A 79 15.61 -1.55 2.40
CA THR A 79 14.37 -1.50 1.63
C THR A 79 13.24 -2.24 2.38
N PRO A 80 11.97 -1.96 2.06
CA PRO A 80 10.85 -2.70 2.62
C PRO A 80 10.94 -4.21 2.36
N ALA A 81 11.31 -4.62 1.13
CA ALA A 81 11.43 -6.03 0.77
C ALA A 81 12.53 -6.75 1.56
N GLU A 82 13.69 -6.12 1.76
CA GLU A 82 14.76 -6.69 2.59
C GLU A 82 14.32 -6.87 4.05
N THR A 83 13.60 -5.88 4.58
CA THR A 83 13.11 -5.96 5.97
C THR A 83 12.07 -7.06 6.12
N TYR A 84 11.16 -7.20 5.16
CA TYR A 84 10.16 -8.25 5.14
C TYR A 84 10.81 -9.65 5.04
N ALA A 85 11.78 -9.83 4.14
CA ALA A 85 12.49 -11.09 3.97
C ALA A 85 13.28 -11.53 5.22
N LEU A 86 13.71 -10.59 6.06
CA LEU A 86 14.37 -10.88 7.34
C LEU A 86 13.38 -11.22 8.47
N ALA A 87 12.12 -10.84 8.33
CA ALA A 87 11.07 -11.06 9.32
C ALA A 87 10.23 -12.32 9.06
N ALA A 88 10.33 -12.89 7.85
CA ALA A 88 9.71 -14.15 7.43
C ALA A 88 10.56 -15.36 7.86
#